data_AF-A0A932R250-F1
#
_entry.id   AF-A0A932R250-F1
#
_cell.length_a   1.000
_cell.length_b   1.000
_cell.length_c   1.000
_cell.angle_alpha   90.00
_cell.angle_beta   90.00
_cell.angle_gamma   90.00
#
_symmetry.space_group_name_H-M   'P 1'
#
loop_
_entity.id
_entity.type
_entity.pdbx_description
1 polymer ?
#
loop_
_entity_poly.entity_id
_entity_poly.type
_entity_poly.pdbx_seq_one_letter_code
_entity_poly.pdbx_strand_id
1 'polypeptide(L)'
;MLISNSWKEYEVLDAGDGAKLERWGHDTTSFTLSRPDPQLIWPRKHPELWSKADGIYMRNETGAGKWKFSKDLPARWQINYRDLKFWVSPTDFKHTGIFPEQATNWDWVRHQIGGAGRKINLLNLFGYTGGATIAALSAGASVCNVDASSTLYCTLVIVLGYFAFDRPLAGWAKAHVTGEAEGFWKIVTNLGLGVGSLHGETTSDEIALPISGSDFVLPAGITTRWYK
;
A
#
# COMPACT_ATOMS: atom_id res chain seq x y z
N MET A 1 -12.12 -9.41 -3.54
CA MET A 1 -10.67 -9.14 -3.55
C MET A 1 -10.34 -8.17 -4.67
N LEU A 2 -9.53 -7.16 -4.38
CA LEU A 2 -9.12 -6.10 -5.30
C LEU A 2 -7.64 -6.29 -5.68
N ILE A 3 -7.36 -6.49 -6.97
CA ILE A 3 -6.02 -6.81 -7.45
C ILE A 3 -5.37 -5.57 -8.05
N SER A 4 -4.16 -5.23 -7.57
CA SER A 4 -3.37 -4.12 -8.09
C SER A 4 -2.50 -4.55 -9.28
N ASN A 5 -3.13 -4.67 -10.46
CA ASN A 5 -2.53 -5.23 -11.67
C ASN A 5 -2.18 -4.20 -12.76
N SER A 6 -2.28 -2.90 -12.46
CA SER A 6 -2.03 -1.82 -13.42
C SER A 6 -0.60 -1.26 -13.39
N TRP A 7 0.28 -1.84 -12.55
CA TRP A 7 1.69 -1.46 -12.49
C TRP A 7 2.44 -1.90 -13.76
N LYS A 8 3.31 -1.02 -14.26
CA LYS A 8 4.29 -1.33 -15.33
C LYS A 8 5.73 -1.35 -14.81
N GLU A 9 6.00 -0.48 -13.83
CA GLU A 9 7.32 -0.30 -13.22
C GLU A 9 7.43 -0.97 -11.84
N TYR A 10 6.52 -1.87 -11.52
CA TYR A 10 6.58 -2.71 -10.33
C TYR A 10 5.98 -4.07 -10.65
N GLU A 11 6.57 -5.12 -10.10
CA GLU A 11 6.15 -6.49 -10.35
C GLU A 11 6.60 -7.43 -9.22
N VAL A 12 5.76 -8.40 -8.85
CA VAL A 12 6.18 -9.54 -8.02
C VAL A 12 6.60 -10.66 -8.96
N LEU A 13 7.88 -10.99 -8.97
CA LEU A 13 8.47 -11.99 -9.87
C LEU A 13 8.26 -13.42 -9.35
N ASP A 14 8.44 -13.61 -8.04
CA ASP A 14 8.27 -14.91 -7.38
C ASP A 14 8.00 -14.70 -5.88
N ALA A 15 7.42 -15.72 -5.25
CA ALA A 15 7.05 -15.69 -3.84
C ALA A 15 7.12 -17.10 -3.26
N GLY A 16 7.72 -17.22 -2.08
CA GLY A 16 7.84 -18.48 -1.37
C GLY A 16 9.02 -18.49 -0.41
N ASP A 17 9.06 -19.52 0.43
CA ASP A 17 10.08 -19.73 1.47
C ASP A 17 10.25 -18.49 2.37
N GLY A 18 9.12 -17.90 2.80
CA GLY A 18 9.05 -16.76 3.71
C GLY A 18 9.51 -15.43 3.12
N ALA A 19 9.56 -15.29 1.79
CA ALA A 19 9.98 -14.07 1.13
C ALA A 19 9.26 -13.85 -0.21
N LYS A 20 9.35 -12.62 -0.71
CA LYS A 20 8.96 -12.25 -2.08
C LYS A 20 10.11 -11.59 -2.83
N LEU A 21 10.18 -11.86 -4.13
CA LEU A 21 11.11 -11.24 -5.06
C LEU A 21 10.35 -10.25 -5.95
N GLU A 22 10.77 -9.00 -5.93
CA GLU A 22 10.08 -7.90 -6.61
C GLU A 22 11.01 -7.19 -7.57
N ARG A 23 10.48 -6.73 -8.71
CA ARG A 23 11.16 -5.82 -9.64
C ARG A 23 10.61 -4.41 -9.47
N TRP A 24 11.50 -3.44 -9.44
CA TRP A 24 11.18 -2.02 -9.27
C TRP A 24 11.83 -1.21 -10.39
N GLY A 25 11.03 -0.44 -11.14
CA GLY A 25 11.44 0.38 -12.27
C GLY A 25 11.23 -0.28 -13.65
N HIS A 26 11.75 0.33 -14.71
CA HIS A 26 11.60 -0.10 -16.11
C HIS A 26 12.90 0.14 -16.91
N ASP A 27 13.09 -0.56 -18.02
CA ASP A 27 14.22 -0.48 -18.95
C ASP A 27 15.59 -0.30 -18.26
N THR A 28 16.09 0.94 -18.26
CA THR A 28 17.44 1.35 -17.87
C THR A 28 17.60 1.55 -16.37
N THR A 29 16.50 1.57 -15.61
CA THR A 29 16.52 1.74 -14.15
C THR A 29 15.60 0.70 -13.53
N SER A 30 16.00 -0.58 -13.61
CA SER A 30 15.28 -1.68 -12.98
C SER A 30 16.15 -2.43 -11.98
N PHE A 31 15.60 -2.66 -10.79
CA PHE A 31 16.28 -3.36 -9.70
C PHE A 31 15.39 -4.44 -9.11
N THR A 32 15.99 -5.57 -8.75
CA THR A 32 15.30 -6.70 -8.11
C THR A 32 15.60 -6.74 -6.62
N LEU A 33 14.56 -6.74 -5.78
CA LEU A 33 14.67 -6.75 -4.33
C LEU A 33 13.96 -7.97 -3.75
N SER A 34 14.68 -8.75 -2.94
CA SER A 34 14.14 -9.86 -2.14
C SER A 34 13.84 -9.37 -0.73
N ARG A 35 12.59 -9.55 -0.28
CA ARG A 35 12.12 -9.05 1.02
C ARG A 35 11.37 -10.13 1.82
N PRO A 36 11.60 -10.21 3.14
CA PRO A 36 10.90 -11.16 4.01
C PRO A 36 9.40 -10.88 4.10
N ASP A 37 8.63 -11.96 3.95
CA ASP A 37 7.20 -12.02 4.15
C ASP A 37 6.84 -13.40 4.72
N PRO A 38 6.78 -13.52 6.06
CA PRO A 38 6.61 -14.81 6.74
C PRO A 38 5.32 -15.56 6.39
N GLN A 39 4.35 -14.91 5.75
CA GLN A 39 3.10 -15.52 5.33
C GLN A 39 3.27 -16.43 4.09
N LEU A 40 4.38 -16.27 3.36
CA LEU A 40 4.66 -16.98 2.11
C LEU A 40 5.31 -18.34 2.38
N ILE A 41 4.55 -19.25 2.99
CA ILE A 41 5.04 -20.54 3.51
C ILE A 41 5.24 -21.64 2.44
N TRP A 42 4.81 -21.39 1.21
CA TRP A 42 4.96 -22.34 0.12
C TRP A 42 6.35 -22.24 -0.54
N PRO A 43 6.82 -23.30 -1.23
CA PRO A 43 8.10 -23.26 -1.92
C PRO A 43 8.15 -22.23 -3.05
N ARG A 44 9.34 -21.64 -3.27
CA ARG A 44 9.59 -20.79 -4.44
C ARG A 44 9.38 -21.56 -5.74
N LYS A 45 8.69 -20.93 -6.70
CA LYS A 45 8.48 -21.54 -8.03
C LYS A 45 9.69 -21.35 -8.94
N HIS A 46 10.41 -20.24 -8.77
CA HIS A 46 11.53 -19.83 -9.62
C HIS A 46 12.79 -19.54 -8.79
N PRO A 47 13.33 -20.54 -8.06
CA PRO A 47 14.48 -20.36 -7.17
C PRO A 47 15.73 -19.76 -7.86
N GLU A 48 15.90 -19.98 -9.16
CA GLU A 48 16.99 -19.45 -9.99
C GLU A 48 17.00 -17.92 -10.13
N LEU A 49 15.86 -17.26 -9.92
CA LEU A 49 15.77 -15.79 -9.98
C LEU A 49 16.35 -15.15 -8.72
N TRP A 50 16.30 -15.83 -7.59
CA TRP A 50 16.65 -15.27 -6.28
C TRP A 50 18.14 -15.05 -6.11
N SER A 51 18.98 -15.88 -6.73
CA SER A 51 20.44 -15.68 -6.74
C SER A 51 20.88 -14.45 -7.54
N LYS A 52 20.00 -13.91 -8.39
CA LYS A 52 20.24 -12.72 -9.22
C LYS A 52 19.67 -11.44 -8.60
N ALA A 53 19.11 -11.51 -7.38
CA ALA A 53 18.55 -10.34 -6.72
C ALA A 53 19.62 -9.25 -6.52
N ASP A 54 19.27 -8.02 -6.86
CA ASP A 54 20.16 -6.87 -6.68
C ASP A 54 20.31 -6.47 -5.20
N GLY A 55 19.23 -6.63 -4.43
CA GLY A 55 19.21 -6.38 -2.99
C GLY A 55 18.41 -7.43 -2.24
N ILE A 56 18.93 -7.89 -1.11
CA ILE A 56 18.27 -8.86 -0.22
C ILE A 56 18.19 -8.27 1.17
N TYR A 57 16.98 -8.12 1.71
CA TYR A 57 16.80 -7.72 3.10
C TYR A 57 16.89 -8.93 4.03
N MET A 58 17.91 -8.95 4.89
CA MET A 58 18.13 -10.02 5.86
C MET A 58 17.69 -9.54 7.24
N ARG A 59 16.72 -10.24 7.85
CA ARG A 59 16.34 -10.04 9.26
C ARG A 59 17.36 -10.71 10.17
N ASN A 60 17.65 -10.08 11.30
CA ASN A 60 18.32 -10.72 12.42
C ASN A 60 17.29 -11.24 13.43
N GLU A 61 17.75 -12.06 14.38
CA GLU A 61 16.91 -12.65 15.42
C GLU A 61 16.25 -11.62 16.35
N THR A 62 16.81 -10.41 16.43
CA THR A 62 16.29 -9.31 17.28
C THR A 62 15.27 -8.41 16.57
N GLY A 63 14.87 -8.75 15.33
CA GLY A 63 13.85 -8.04 14.57
C GLY A 63 14.36 -6.85 13.74
N ALA A 64 15.60 -6.42 13.94
CA ALA A 64 16.30 -5.50 13.04
C ALA A 64 16.73 -6.23 11.76
N GLY A 65 17.12 -5.48 10.72
CA GLY A 65 17.57 -6.10 9.48
C GLY A 65 18.50 -5.21 8.70
N LYS A 66 19.15 -5.79 7.69
CA LYS A 66 20.08 -5.08 6.81
C LYS A 66 19.94 -5.55 5.38
N TRP A 67 20.17 -4.62 4.45
CA TRP A 67 20.29 -4.96 3.04
C TRP A 67 21.68 -5.54 2.75
N LYS A 68 21.70 -6.60 1.95
CA LYS A 68 22.88 -7.09 1.23
C LYS A 68 22.66 -6.85 -0.25
N PHE A 69 23.54 -6.08 -0.87
CA PHE A 69 23.47 -5.79 -2.30
C PHE A 69 24.47 -6.65 -3.07
N SER A 70 24.09 -7.10 -4.26
CA SER A 70 24.99 -7.79 -5.20
C SER A 70 25.70 -6.82 -6.14
N LYS A 71 25.23 -5.56 -6.20
CA LYS A 71 25.81 -4.45 -6.94
C LYS A 71 25.51 -3.12 -6.25
N ASP A 72 26.19 -2.04 -6.66
CA ASP A 72 25.86 -0.71 -6.16
C ASP A 72 24.50 -0.26 -6.68
N LEU A 73 23.59 0.06 -5.76
CA LEU A 73 22.29 0.63 -6.05
C LEU A 73 22.30 2.13 -5.78
N PRO A 74 21.56 2.94 -6.58
CA PRO A 74 21.34 4.32 -6.23
C PRO A 74 20.58 4.42 -4.89
N ALA A 75 20.85 5.49 -4.12
CA ALA A 75 20.21 5.71 -2.82
C ALA A 75 18.67 5.74 -2.91
N ARG A 76 18.13 6.20 -4.05
CA ARG A 76 16.73 6.10 -4.44
C ARG A 76 16.62 6.17 -5.95
N TRP A 77 15.55 5.61 -6.52
CA TRP A 77 15.19 5.77 -7.92
C TRP A 77 13.70 6.07 -8.04
N GLN A 78 13.29 6.63 -9.19
CA GLN A 78 11.91 6.95 -9.43
C GLN A 78 11.21 5.77 -10.12
N ILE A 79 9.95 5.53 -9.73
CA ILE A 79 9.03 4.66 -10.43
C ILE A 79 7.74 5.40 -10.73
N ASN A 80 6.98 4.88 -11.71
CA ASN A 80 5.69 5.44 -12.10
C ASN A 80 4.55 4.44 -11.90
N TYR A 81 3.41 4.97 -11.45
CA TYR A 81 2.10 4.32 -11.54
C TYR A 81 1.15 5.21 -12.32
N ARG A 82 0.82 4.81 -13.56
CA ARG A 82 0.10 5.68 -14.50
C ARG A 82 0.85 7.03 -14.65
N ASP A 83 0.21 8.12 -14.28
CA ASP A 83 0.72 9.49 -14.25
C ASP A 83 1.36 9.90 -12.91
N LEU A 84 1.31 9.05 -11.88
CA LEU A 84 1.90 9.31 -10.57
C LEU A 84 3.37 8.88 -10.54
N LYS A 85 4.21 9.68 -9.88
CA LYS A 85 5.65 9.46 -9.74
C LYS A 85 6.04 9.30 -8.28
N PHE A 86 6.86 8.30 -7.98
CA PHE A 86 7.27 7.98 -6.60
C PHE A 86 8.76 7.71 -6.51
N TRP A 87 9.35 8.10 -5.39
CA TRP A 87 10.69 7.64 -5.01
C TRP A 87 10.58 6.31 -4.30
N VAL A 88 11.44 5.38 -4.67
CA VAL A 88 11.66 4.12 -3.95
C VAL A 88 13.12 4.01 -3.55
N SER A 89 13.34 3.39 -2.39
CA SER A 89 14.69 3.14 -1.87
C SER A 89 14.71 1.91 -0.97
N PRO A 90 15.82 1.18 -0.89
CA PRO A 90 16.08 0.26 0.21
C PRO A 90 16.26 1.09 1.49
N THR A 91 15.31 1.01 2.42
CA THR A 91 15.39 1.75 3.70
C THR A 91 16.11 0.93 4.77
N ASP A 92 16.31 1.49 5.96
CA ASP A 92 16.81 0.71 7.12
C ASP A 92 15.84 -0.43 7.53
N PHE A 93 14.59 -0.33 7.09
CA PHE A 93 13.55 -1.32 7.29
C PHE A 93 13.28 -2.11 6.00
N LYS A 94 12.43 -3.13 6.09
CA LYS A 94 12.05 -3.94 4.93
C LYS A 94 11.19 -3.21 3.89
N HIS A 95 10.74 -1.98 4.11
CA HIS A 95 9.85 -1.30 3.16
C HIS A 95 10.64 -0.49 2.13
N THR A 96 10.02 -0.21 0.97
CA THR A 96 10.68 0.52 -0.13
C THR A 96 10.20 1.96 -0.29
N GLY A 97 9.39 2.45 0.65
CA GLY A 97 8.77 3.79 0.58
C GLY A 97 7.42 3.81 -0.13
N ILE A 98 6.94 2.69 -0.68
CA ILE A 98 5.61 2.61 -1.29
C ILE A 98 5.00 1.23 -1.10
N PHE A 99 3.67 1.19 -1.14
CA PHE A 99 2.84 0.00 -0.98
C PHE A 99 2.04 -0.23 -2.27
N PRO A 100 2.57 -0.97 -3.26
CA PRO A 100 1.98 -1.10 -4.59
C PRO A 100 0.55 -1.65 -4.59
N GLU A 101 0.16 -2.42 -3.57
CA GLU A 101 -1.19 -2.95 -3.41
C GLU A 101 -2.24 -1.84 -3.21
N GLN A 102 -1.82 -0.69 -2.65
CA GLN A 102 -2.67 0.47 -2.41
C GLN A 102 -3.08 1.21 -3.68
N ALA A 103 -2.49 0.88 -4.83
CA ALA A 103 -2.87 1.54 -6.08
C ALA A 103 -4.35 1.32 -6.44
N THR A 104 -4.94 0.20 -5.99
CA THR A 104 -6.40 -0.03 -6.04
C THR A 104 -7.21 1.01 -5.27
N ASN A 105 -6.71 1.47 -4.12
CA ASN A 105 -7.32 2.54 -3.32
C ASN A 105 -7.06 3.92 -3.94
N TRP A 106 -5.88 4.14 -4.52
CA TRP A 106 -5.56 5.39 -5.20
C TRP A 106 -6.47 5.61 -6.42
N ASP A 107 -6.64 4.59 -7.25
CA ASP A 107 -7.53 4.65 -8.41
C ASP A 107 -8.98 4.91 -7.97
N TRP A 108 -9.44 4.25 -6.90
CA TRP A 108 -10.77 4.49 -6.34
C TRP A 108 -10.94 5.92 -5.82
N VAL A 109 -10.00 6.44 -5.01
CA VAL A 109 -10.05 7.83 -4.50
C VAL A 109 -10.06 8.84 -5.65
N ARG A 110 -9.23 8.63 -6.67
CA ARG A 110 -9.18 9.51 -7.86
C ARG A 110 -10.50 9.50 -8.62
N HIS A 111 -11.11 8.33 -8.78
CA HIS A 111 -12.42 8.20 -9.41
C HIS A 111 -13.51 8.95 -8.63
N GLN A 112 -13.57 8.78 -7.30
CA GLN A 112 -14.53 9.48 -6.44
C GLN A 112 -14.37 11.00 -6.54
N ILE A 113 -13.13 11.50 -6.46
CA ILE A 113 -12.86 12.95 -6.55
C ILE A 113 -13.26 13.48 -7.94
N GLY A 114 -12.89 12.79 -9.02
CA GLY A 114 -13.20 13.20 -10.39
C GLY A 114 -14.70 13.23 -10.68
N GLY A 115 -15.47 12.32 -10.07
CA GLY A 115 -16.94 12.24 -10.23
C GLY A 115 -17.73 13.21 -9.34
N ALA A 116 -17.10 13.90 -8.39
CA ALA A 116 -17.82 14.63 -7.36
C ALA A 116 -18.52 15.92 -7.80
N GLY A 117 -18.15 16.47 -8.98
CA GLY A 117 -18.71 17.73 -9.50
C GLY A 117 -18.43 18.98 -8.65
N ARG A 118 -17.55 18.88 -7.64
CA ARG A 118 -17.16 19.96 -6.74
C ARG A 118 -15.73 19.76 -6.23
N LYS A 119 -15.13 20.82 -5.68
CA LYS A 119 -13.84 20.71 -4.99
C LYS A 119 -13.97 19.82 -3.74
N ILE A 120 -13.06 18.86 -3.62
CA ILE A 120 -13.00 17.93 -2.49
C ILE A 120 -11.86 18.32 -1.54
N ASN A 121 -12.15 18.32 -0.24
CA ASN A 121 -11.16 18.42 0.81
C ASN A 121 -10.95 17.01 1.38
N LEU A 122 -9.75 16.46 1.27
CA LEU A 122 -9.41 15.12 1.72
C LEU A 122 -8.48 15.18 2.93
N LEU A 123 -8.82 14.44 3.99
CA LEU A 123 -7.95 14.20 5.14
C LEU A 123 -7.33 12.82 5.00
N ASN A 124 -6.00 12.75 4.87
CA ASN A 124 -5.25 11.50 4.80
C ASN A 124 -4.51 11.29 6.13
N LEU A 125 -4.99 10.35 6.95
CA LEU A 125 -4.37 10.00 8.23
C LEU A 125 -3.41 8.83 8.04
N PHE A 126 -2.27 8.87 8.74
CA PHE A 126 -1.17 7.91 8.56
C PHE A 126 -0.66 7.90 7.12
N GLY A 127 -0.49 9.11 6.57
CA GLY A 127 -0.23 9.31 5.15
C GLY A 127 1.11 8.76 4.64
N TYR A 128 2.05 8.44 5.54
CA TYR A 128 3.36 7.90 5.25
C TYR A 128 4.10 8.75 4.19
N THR A 129 4.63 8.12 3.14
CA THR A 129 5.29 8.78 2.01
C THR A 129 4.34 9.52 1.06
N GLY A 130 3.04 9.57 1.37
CA GLY A 130 2.07 10.41 0.67
C GLY A 130 1.49 9.79 -0.60
N GLY A 131 1.54 8.47 -0.79
CA GLY A 131 0.99 7.80 -1.99
C GLY A 131 -0.46 8.20 -2.31
N ALA A 132 -1.35 8.07 -1.32
CA ALA A 132 -2.75 8.48 -1.45
C ALA A 132 -2.93 10.00 -1.58
N THR A 133 -2.06 10.78 -0.95
CA THR A 133 -2.04 12.25 -1.04
C THR A 133 -1.77 12.71 -2.46
N ILE A 134 -0.73 12.18 -3.10
CA ILE A 134 -0.38 12.54 -4.49
C ILE A 134 -1.48 12.07 -5.44
N ALA A 135 -2.04 10.88 -5.22
CA ALA A 135 -3.19 10.41 -6.00
C ALA A 135 -4.38 11.38 -5.90
N ALA A 136 -4.76 11.81 -4.70
CA ALA A 136 -5.88 12.74 -4.50
C ALA A 136 -5.59 14.14 -5.08
N LEU A 137 -4.38 14.66 -4.90
CA LEU A 137 -3.95 15.94 -5.50
C LEU A 137 -4.02 15.87 -7.03
N SER A 138 -3.59 14.77 -7.64
CA SER A 138 -3.66 14.58 -9.11
C SER A 138 -5.08 14.59 -9.66
N ALA A 139 -6.08 14.28 -8.82
CA ALA A 139 -7.50 14.34 -9.16
C ALA A 139 -8.15 15.70 -8.85
N GLY A 140 -7.41 16.67 -8.33
CA GLY A 140 -7.90 18.03 -8.06
C GLY A 140 -8.45 18.26 -6.65
N ALA A 141 -8.21 17.36 -5.70
CA ALA A 141 -8.57 17.59 -4.30
C ALA A 141 -7.60 18.57 -3.61
N SER A 142 -8.07 19.23 -2.56
CA SER A 142 -7.24 19.85 -1.53
C SER A 142 -6.98 18.83 -0.43
N VAL A 143 -5.72 18.57 -0.09
CA VAL A 143 -5.38 17.46 0.81
C VAL A 143 -4.70 17.96 2.08
N CYS A 144 -5.17 17.49 3.23
CA CYS A 144 -4.47 17.56 4.51
C CYS A 144 -3.87 16.18 4.79
N ASN A 145 -2.54 16.07 4.74
CA ASN A 145 -1.81 14.84 5.04
C ASN A 145 -1.28 14.89 6.47
N VAL A 146 -1.69 13.93 7.29
CA VAL A 146 -1.28 13.81 8.69
C VAL A 146 -0.49 12.52 8.85
N ASP A 147 0.73 12.65 9.34
CA ASP A 147 1.56 11.53 9.77
C ASP A 147 2.28 11.92 11.06
N ALA A 148 2.35 11.00 12.03
CA ALA A 148 2.95 11.25 13.33
C ALA A 148 4.47 11.06 13.34
N SER A 149 5.05 10.54 12.26
CA SER A 149 6.49 10.36 12.19
C SER A 149 7.19 11.70 11.94
N SER A 150 8.05 12.12 12.86
CA SER A 150 9.31 12.75 12.45
C SER A 150 10.36 11.66 12.16
N THR A 151 10.31 10.54 12.91
CA THR A 151 10.58 9.13 12.57
C THR A 151 10.09 8.32 13.80
N LEU A 152 8.87 7.76 13.75
CA LEU A 152 8.12 6.97 14.77
C LEU A 152 8.40 7.22 16.27
N TYR A 153 7.53 7.96 16.98
CA TYR A 153 6.99 7.61 18.32
C TYR A 153 5.82 8.55 18.62
N CYS A 154 4.59 8.03 18.50
CA CYS A 154 3.44 8.63 19.20
C CYS A 154 2.63 7.48 19.79
N THR A 155 2.53 7.46 21.11
CA THR A 155 1.51 6.69 21.81
C THR A 155 0.16 7.10 21.24
N LEU A 156 -0.44 6.20 20.48
CA LEU A 156 -1.72 6.42 19.82
C LEU A 156 -2.83 6.34 20.87
N VAL A 157 -3.24 7.50 21.38
CA VAL A 157 -4.60 7.63 21.90
C VAL A 157 -5.48 7.76 20.66
N ILE A 158 -6.15 6.69 20.26
CA ILE A 158 -7.34 6.81 19.40
C ILE A 158 -8.36 7.55 20.27
N VAL A 159 -8.33 8.88 20.22
CA VAL A 159 -9.53 9.61 20.54
C VAL A 159 -10.49 9.17 19.44
N LEU A 160 -11.49 8.37 19.81
CA LEU A 160 -12.72 8.16 19.06
C LEU A 160 -13.43 9.52 18.95
N GLY A 161 -12.79 10.45 18.26
CA GLY A 161 -13.32 11.76 17.96
C GLY A 161 -14.26 11.59 16.80
N TYR A 162 -15.51 11.99 16.98
CA TYR A 162 -16.43 12.18 15.87
C TYR A 162 -15.84 13.27 14.96
N PHE A 163 -15.25 12.88 13.84
CA PHE A 163 -14.98 13.82 12.77
C PHE A 163 -16.33 14.20 12.14
N ALA A 164 -16.83 15.38 12.48
CA ALA A 164 -18.03 15.93 11.84
C ALA A 164 -17.65 16.43 10.44
N PHE A 165 -17.77 15.55 9.44
CA PHE A 165 -17.65 15.94 8.05
C PHE A 165 -18.98 16.56 7.58
N ASP A 166 -18.94 17.80 7.10
CA ASP A 166 -20.08 18.38 6.38
C ASP A 166 -20.14 17.77 4.97
N ARG A 167 -21.17 16.94 4.72
CA ARG A 167 -21.42 16.20 3.47
C ARG A 167 -20.22 15.38 2.97
N PRO A 168 -19.82 14.32 3.70
CA PRO A 168 -18.75 13.44 3.23
C PRO A 168 -19.17 12.76 1.92
N LEU A 169 -18.22 12.66 1.00
CA LEU A 169 -18.37 11.98 -0.28
C LEU A 169 -18.10 10.48 -0.14
N ALA A 170 -16.99 10.16 0.52
CA ALA A 170 -16.50 8.81 0.70
C ALA A 170 -15.51 8.76 1.88
N GLY A 171 -15.28 7.58 2.43
CA GLY A 171 -14.31 7.29 3.49
C GLY A 171 -13.63 5.95 3.26
N TRP A 172 -12.36 5.82 3.65
CA TRP A 172 -11.62 4.57 3.47
C TRP A 172 -10.72 4.28 4.68
N ALA A 173 -10.64 3.00 5.03
CA ALA A 173 -9.70 2.47 6.01
C ALA A 173 -8.86 1.34 5.38
N LYS A 174 -7.58 1.26 5.77
CA LYS A 174 -6.66 0.17 5.43
C LYS A 174 -6.14 -0.47 6.71
N ALA A 175 -6.10 -1.81 6.73
CA ALA A 175 -5.33 -2.59 7.71
C ALA A 175 -4.24 -3.43 7.02
N HIS A 176 -3.08 -3.56 7.68
CA HIS A 176 -1.98 -4.44 7.23
C HIS A 176 -2.10 -5.87 7.75
N VAL A 177 -3.27 -6.24 8.28
CA VAL A 177 -3.59 -7.58 8.77
C VAL A 177 -4.38 -8.30 7.69
N THR A 178 -3.98 -9.52 7.37
CA THR A 178 -4.68 -10.44 6.45
C THR A 178 -5.46 -11.48 7.27
N GLY A 179 -6.55 -12.01 6.73
CA GLY A 179 -7.30 -13.11 7.36
C GLY A 179 -8.35 -12.74 8.42
N GLU A 180 -8.72 -11.47 8.58
CA GLU A 180 -9.83 -11.06 9.45
C GLU A 180 -11.18 -10.99 8.73
N ALA A 181 -12.27 -11.25 9.47
CA ALA A 181 -13.62 -11.29 8.93
C ALA A 181 -14.07 -9.92 8.41
N GLU A 182 -14.45 -9.86 7.14
CA GLU A 182 -15.02 -8.69 6.45
C GLU A 182 -16.04 -7.91 7.31
N GLY A 183 -16.91 -8.64 8.02
CA GLY A 183 -17.92 -8.05 8.91
C GLY A 183 -17.35 -7.22 10.06
N PHE A 184 -16.21 -7.59 10.62
CA PHE A 184 -15.55 -6.82 11.68
C PHE A 184 -15.10 -5.45 11.15
N TRP A 185 -14.45 -5.42 9.99
CA TRP A 185 -13.97 -4.16 9.39
C TRP A 185 -15.09 -3.25 8.91
N LYS A 186 -16.21 -3.82 8.45
CA LYS A 186 -17.44 -3.04 8.20
C LYS A 186 -17.97 -2.39 9.47
N ILE A 187 -18.04 -3.13 10.58
CA ILE A 187 -18.48 -2.61 11.88
C ILE A 187 -17.54 -1.51 12.37
N VAL A 188 -16.23 -1.75 12.37
CA VAL A 188 -15.22 -0.77 12.78
C VAL A 188 -15.29 0.49 11.93
N THR A 189 -15.47 0.36 10.61
CA THR A 189 -15.57 1.53 9.72
C THR A 189 -16.86 2.30 9.97
N ASN A 190 -18.00 1.62 10.08
CA ASN A 190 -19.29 2.27 10.30
C ASN A 190 -19.36 2.99 11.65
N LEU A 191 -18.81 2.39 12.71
CA LEU A 191 -18.75 2.97 14.04
C LEU A 191 -17.64 4.04 14.14
N GLY A 192 -16.45 3.75 13.63
CA GLY A 192 -15.26 4.59 13.78
C GLY A 192 -15.25 5.83 12.89
N LEU A 193 -15.80 5.74 11.66
CA LEU A 193 -15.97 6.91 10.79
C LEU A 193 -17.31 7.62 11.00
N GLY A 194 -18.17 7.10 11.89
CA GLY A 194 -19.50 7.66 12.16
C GLY A 194 -20.43 7.66 10.94
N VAL A 195 -20.16 6.81 9.95
CA VAL A 195 -20.93 6.77 8.69
C VAL A 195 -22.20 5.93 8.77
N GLY A 196 -22.42 5.20 9.87
CA GLY A 196 -23.63 4.37 10.05
C GLY A 196 -24.96 5.14 10.01
N SER A 197 -24.93 6.46 10.27
CA SER A 197 -26.10 7.35 10.17
C SER A 197 -26.19 8.09 8.82
N LEU A 198 -25.20 7.92 7.95
CA LEU A 198 -25.13 8.57 6.65
C LEU A 198 -25.57 7.58 5.56
N HIS A 199 -26.61 7.93 4.79
CA HIS A 199 -27.01 7.14 3.61
C HIS A 199 -25.79 6.90 2.70
N GLY A 200 -25.51 5.63 2.37
CA GLY A 200 -24.37 5.19 1.56
C GLY A 200 -24.15 3.68 1.63
N GLU A 201 -23.12 3.19 0.94
CA GLU A 201 -22.73 1.78 0.89
C GLU A 201 -21.35 1.56 1.51
N THR A 202 -21.18 0.45 2.25
CA THR A 202 -19.89 0.03 2.81
C THR A 202 -19.45 -1.30 2.20
N THR A 203 -18.30 -1.30 1.53
CA THR A 203 -17.66 -2.49 0.95
C THR A 203 -16.35 -2.79 1.67
N SER A 204 -16.05 -4.06 1.92
CA SER A 204 -14.79 -4.50 2.51
C SER A 204 -14.21 -5.62 1.67
N ASP A 205 -12.92 -5.51 1.36
CA ASP A 205 -12.22 -6.42 0.47
C ASP A 205 -10.77 -6.60 0.90
N GLU A 206 -10.21 -7.76 0.59
CA GLU A 206 -8.77 -7.96 0.59
C GLU A 206 -8.14 -7.30 -0.65
N ILE A 207 -6.98 -6.69 -0.48
CA ILE A 207 -6.16 -6.18 -1.58
C ILE A 207 -4.98 -7.11 -1.84
N ALA A 208 -4.64 -7.29 -3.11
CA ALA A 208 -3.62 -8.25 -3.50
C ALA A 208 -2.75 -7.76 -4.66
N LEU A 209 -1.58 -8.40 -4.79
CA LEU A 209 -0.61 -8.19 -5.86
C LEU A 209 -0.50 -9.44 -6.72
N PRO A 210 -0.59 -9.34 -8.06
CA PRO A 210 -0.39 -10.50 -8.91
C PRO A 210 1.07 -10.98 -8.87
N ILE A 211 1.29 -12.29 -8.94
CA ILE A 211 2.61 -12.90 -9.16
C ILE A 211 2.76 -13.21 -10.65
N SER A 212 3.81 -12.66 -11.25
CA SER A 212 4.03 -12.78 -12.69
C SER A 212 4.23 -14.22 -13.16
N GLY A 213 3.70 -14.51 -14.35
CA GLY A 213 3.77 -15.86 -14.92
C GLY A 213 2.97 -16.91 -14.13
N SER A 214 1.98 -16.49 -13.35
CA SER A 214 1.09 -17.38 -12.59
C SER A 214 -0.31 -16.81 -12.44
N ASP A 215 -1.26 -17.67 -12.07
CA ASP A 215 -2.63 -17.28 -11.69
C ASP A 215 -2.74 -16.93 -10.19
N PHE A 216 -1.62 -16.88 -9.47
CA PHE A 216 -1.60 -16.59 -8.04
C PHE A 216 -1.51 -15.10 -7.75
N VAL A 217 -2.10 -14.70 -6.62
CA VAL A 217 -2.04 -13.36 -6.07
C VAL A 217 -1.54 -13.41 -4.64
N LEU A 218 -0.72 -12.43 -4.25
CA LEU A 218 -0.26 -12.20 -2.89
C LEU A 218 -1.23 -11.31 -2.14
N PRO A 219 -1.94 -11.82 -1.12
CA PRO A 219 -2.73 -10.98 -0.23
C PRO A 219 -1.81 -10.01 0.53
N ALA A 220 -2.19 -8.73 0.56
CA ALA A 220 -1.32 -7.65 1.05
C ALA A 220 -2.01 -6.72 2.07
N GLY A 221 -3.26 -7.00 2.42
CA GLY A 221 -4.00 -6.31 3.47
C GLY A 221 -5.49 -6.26 3.19
N ILE A 222 -6.23 -5.56 4.05
CA ILE A 222 -7.67 -5.37 3.93
C ILE A 222 -7.95 -3.88 3.72
N THR A 223 -8.94 -3.59 2.89
CA THR A 223 -9.49 -2.25 2.75
C THR A 223 -11.00 -2.26 2.97
N THR A 224 -11.50 -1.23 3.65
CA THR A 224 -12.93 -0.95 3.75
C THR A 224 -13.19 0.44 3.22
N ARG A 225 -14.22 0.57 2.39
CA ARG A 225 -14.61 1.79 1.69
C ARG A 225 -16.07 2.05 1.99
N TRP A 226 -16.38 3.28 2.33
CA TRP A 226 -17.74 3.80 2.38
C TRP A 226 -17.89 4.91 1.35
N TYR A 227 -19.02 4.95 0.64
CA TYR A 227 -19.31 5.98 -0.36
C TYR A 227 -20.82 6.23 -0.47
N LYS A 228 -21.19 7.41 -1.00
CA LYS A 228 -22.57 7.78 -1.27
C LYS A 228 -23.03 7.43 -2.68
#